data_AF-A0A956H8B3-F1
#
_entry.id   AF-A0A956H8B3-F1
#
_cell.length_a   1.000
_cell.length_b   1.000
_cell.length_c   1.000
_cell.angle_alpha   90.00
_cell.angle_beta   90.00
_cell.angle_gamma   90.00
#
_symmetry.space_group_name_H-M   'P 1'
#
loop_
_entity.id
_entity.type
_entity.pdbx_description
1 polymer ?
#
loop_
_entity_poly.entity_id
_entity_poly.type
_entity_poly.pdbx_seq_one_letter_code
_entity_poly.pdbx_strand_id
1 'polypeptide(L)'
;MLIVGCAGALIMLMASLVFWRLSLRFEAAEQREAQQRQLAALGEMSAVLAHELRNPLASLKGHAQLLEERLVADGLEQRTLRKAGRVVAEAERLEQLTHGLLAFVRVGELSREPVDPREVVVAALQDLDGERVDLDMDEAPERWSLDRQR
;
A
#
# COMPACT_ATOMS: atom_id res chain seq x y z
N MET A 1 55.68 32.71 15.53
CA MET A 1 54.43 32.77 16.33
C MET A 1 53.17 32.93 15.47
N LEU A 2 53.13 33.81 14.46
CA LEU A 2 51.95 34.00 13.59
C LEU A 2 51.46 32.73 12.85
N ILE A 3 52.38 31.94 12.29
CA ILE A 3 52.05 30.72 11.52
C ILE A 3 51.32 29.68 12.39
N VAL A 4 51.75 29.53 13.66
CA VAL A 4 51.13 28.58 14.62
C VAL A 4 49.72 29.04 14.99
N GLY A 5 49.50 30.35 15.15
CA GLY A 5 48.17 30.91 15.39
C GLY A 5 47.22 30.72 14.20
N CYS A 6 47.70 30.93 12.96
CA CYS A 6 46.91 30.69 11.75
C CYS A 6 46.54 29.21 11.57
N ALA A 7 47.47 28.29 11.86
CA ALA A 7 47.19 26.86 11.81
C ALA A 7 46.13 26.45 12.84
N GLY A 8 46.20 26.96 14.07
CA GLY A 8 45.19 26.72 15.10
C GLY A 8 43.81 27.25 14.70
N ALA A 9 43.74 28.47 14.16
CA ALA A 9 42.49 29.05 13.68
C ALA A 9 41.87 28.25 12.52
N LEU A 10 42.70 27.77 11.58
CA LEU A 10 42.24 26.92 10.49
C LEU A 10 41.67 25.59 11.00
N ILE A 11 42.33 24.97 11.98
CA ILE A 11 41.83 23.73 12.61
C ILE A 11 40.49 23.99 13.31
N MET A 12 40.35 25.09 14.05
CA MET A 12 39.08 25.43 14.72
C MET A 12 37.95 25.70 13.72
N LEU A 13 38.22 26.39 12.61
CA LEU A 13 37.24 26.61 11.55
C LEU A 13 36.83 25.31 10.86
N MET A 14 37.80 24.44 10.57
CA MET A 14 37.53 23.11 10.01
C MET A 14 36.70 22.25 10.96
N ALA A 15 37.05 22.23 12.26
CA ALA A 15 36.31 21.50 13.28
C ALA A 15 34.88 22.04 13.41
N SER A 16 34.71 23.37 13.42
CA SER A 16 33.40 24.02 13.46
C SER A 16 32.55 23.69 12.22
N LEU A 17 33.15 23.68 11.02
CA LEU A 17 32.45 23.31 9.79
C LEU A 17 32.04 21.84 9.76
N VAL A 18 32.92 20.94 10.22
CA VAL A 18 32.62 19.51 10.34
C VAL A 18 31.50 19.28 11.35
N PHE A 19 31.61 19.92 12.52
CA PHE A 19 30.58 19.87 13.55
C PHE A 19 29.23 20.35 13.01
N TRP A 20 29.20 21.53 12.36
CA TRP A 20 28.01 22.06 11.71
C TRP A 20 27.38 21.08 10.71
N ARG A 21 28.19 20.45 9.84
CA ARG A 21 27.70 19.45 8.89
C ARG A 21 27.16 18.19 9.56
N LEU A 22 27.79 17.73 10.64
CA LEU A 22 27.33 16.55 11.38
C LEU A 22 26.01 16.85 12.09
N SER A 23 25.88 18.01 12.73
CA SER A 23 24.64 18.44 13.37
C SER A 23 23.48 18.51 12.37
N LEU A 24 23.68 19.13 11.20
CA LEU A 24 22.66 19.17 10.15
C LEU A 24 22.24 17.77 9.66
N ARG A 25 23.20 16.85 9.53
CA ARG A 25 22.90 15.46 9.13
C ARG A 25 22.14 14.71 10.20
N PHE A 26 22.48 14.94 11.47
CA PHE A 26 21.80 14.32 12.60
C PHE A 26 20.34 14.79 12.69
N GLU A 27 20.10 16.10 12.61
CA GLU A 27 18.74 16.66 12.60
C GLU A 27 17.91 16.13 11.42
N ALA A 28 18.50 16.07 10.21
CA ALA A 28 17.82 15.52 9.04
C ALA A 28 17.53 14.01 9.19
N ALA A 29 18.41 13.25 9.85
CA ALA A 29 18.20 11.84 10.12
C ALA A 29 17.08 11.62 11.13
N GLU A 30 17.06 12.37 12.24
CA GLU A 30 15.97 12.30 13.22
C GLU A 30 14.62 12.68 12.62
N GLN A 31 14.56 13.73 11.79
CA GLN A 31 13.32 14.09 11.10
C GLN A 31 12.83 12.97 10.17
N ARG A 32 13.73 12.34 9.42
CA ARG A 32 13.38 11.20 8.56
C ARG A 32 12.90 10.02 9.38
N GLU A 33 13.56 9.71 10.48
CA GLU A 33 13.17 8.60 11.36
C GLU A 33 11.79 8.86 12.00
N ALA A 34 11.54 10.08 12.47
CA ALA A 34 10.24 10.48 13.00
C ALA A 34 9.12 10.35 11.94
N GLN A 35 9.38 10.81 10.71
CA GLN A 35 8.45 10.65 9.59
C GLN A 35 8.20 9.18 9.25
N GLN A 36 9.26 8.36 9.21
CA GLN A 36 9.13 6.92 8.95
C GLN A 36 8.31 6.22 10.03
N ARG A 37 8.55 6.52 11.32
CA ARG A 37 7.75 5.99 12.43
C ARG A 37 6.28 6.40 12.35
N GLN A 38 6.00 7.65 11.97
CA GLN A 38 4.64 8.13 11.78
C GLN A 38 3.94 7.39 10.62
N LEU A 39 4.63 7.23 9.49
CA LEU A 39 4.11 6.49 8.33
C LEU A 39 3.90 5.01 8.64
N ALA A 40 4.81 4.38 9.37
CA ALA A 40 4.67 2.98 9.79
C ALA A 40 3.47 2.78 10.73
N ALA A 41 3.27 3.68 11.69
CA ALA A 41 2.12 3.65 12.60
C ALA A 41 0.78 3.85 11.85
N LEU A 42 0.75 4.79 10.90
CA LEU A 42 -0.39 4.95 9.98
C LEU A 42 -0.60 3.68 9.14
N GLY A 43 0.50 3.07 8.69
CA GLY A 43 0.62 1.76 8.04
C GLY A 43 -0.20 0.68 8.72
N GLU A 44 0.21 0.39 9.94
CA GLU A 44 -0.35 -0.66 10.78
C GLU A 44 -1.82 -0.38 11.10
N MET A 45 -2.16 0.84 11.51
CA MET A 45 -3.56 1.21 11.82
C MET A 45 -4.46 1.14 10.59
N SER A 46 -4.01 1.59 9.42
CA SER A 46 -4.82 1.53 8.20
C SER A 46 -5.00 0.10 7.73
N ALA A 47 -4.02 -0.78 7.96
CA ALA A 47 -4.15 -2.20 7.69
C ALA A 47 -5.26 -2.86 8.52
N VAL A 48 -5.27 -2.58 9.83
CA VAL A 48 -6.33 -3.05 10.73
C VAL A 48 -7.68 -2.46 10.33
N LEU A 49 -7.76 -1.15 10.10
CA LEU A 49 -9.00 -0.49 9.71
C LEU A 49 -9.56 -1.02 8.39
N ALA A 50 -8.71 -1.26 7.39
CA ALA A 50 -9.15 -1.81 6.13
C ALA A 50 -9.69 -3.23 6.28
N HIS A 51 -9.04 -4.07 7.09
CA HIS A 51 -9.57 -5.39 7.42
C HIS A 51 -10.92 -5.28 8.14
N GLU A 52 -11.05 -4.37 9.11
CA GLU A 52 -12.29 -4.17 9.84
C GLU A 52 -13.41 -3.58 8.99
N LEU A 53 -13.11 -2.78 7.96
CA LEU A 53 -14.08 -2.23 7.01
C LEU A 53 -14.53 -3.27 5.97
N ARG A 54 -13.65 -4.18 5.55
CA ARG A 54 -13.98 -5.24 4.59
C ARG A 54 -15.11 -6.13 5.11
N ASN A 55 -15.10 -6.43 6.41
CA ASN A 55 -16.10 -7.29 7.05
C ASN A 55 -17.55 -6.76 6.98
N PRO A 56 -17.88 -5.54 7.45
CA PRO A 56 -19.21 -4.97 7.35
C PRO A 56 -19.60 -4.68 5.89
N LEU A 57 -18.66 -4.35 5.00
CA LEU A 57 -18.94 -4.17 3.58
C LEU A 57 -19.34 -5.47 2.89
N ALA A 58 -18.63 -6.57 3.14
CA ALA A 58 -18.99 -7.89 2.65
C ALA A 58 -20.39 -8.32 3.15
N SER A 59 -20.67 -8.06 4.44
CA SER A 59 -21.99 -8.30 5.02
C SER A 59 -23.08 -7.44 4.37
N LEU A 60 -22.82 -6.15 4.15
CA LEU A 60 -23.76 -5.24 3.50
C LEU A 60 -24.04 -5.63 2.04
N LYS A 61 -22.99 -6.01 1.30
CA LYS A 61 -23.10 -6.55 -0.05
C LYS A 61 -23.96 -7.81 -0.07
N GLY A 62 -23.71 -8.77 0.81
CA GLY A 62 -24.49 -10.00 0.91
C GLY A 62 -25.97 -9.75 1.23
N HIS A 63 -26.27 -8.87 2.18
CA HIS A 63 -27.65 -8.47 2.48
C HIS A 63 -28.32 -7.76 1.31
N ALA A 64 -27.59 -6.89 0.60
CA ALA A 64 -28.11 -6.17 -0.56
C ALA A 64 -28.41 -7.11 -1.73
N GLN A 65 -27.55 -8.12 -1.98
CA GLN A 65 -27.77 -9.16 -2.98
C GLN A 65 -28.98 -10.04 -2.64
N LEU A 66 -29.08 -10.53 -1.40
CA LEU A 66 -30.25 -11.30 -0.94
C LEU A 66 -31.56 -10.50 -1.04
N LEU A 67 -31.49 -9.19 -0.76
CA LEU A 67 -32.62 -8.30 -0.94
C LEU A 67 -32.98 -8.17 -2.42
N GLU A 68 -32.01 -7.95 -3.30
CA GLU A 68 -32.24 -7.89 -4.75
C GLU A 68 -32.89 -9.17 -5.28
N GLU A 69 -32.37 -10.34 -4.93
CA GLU A 69 -32.94 -11.65 -5.32
C GLU A 69 -34.39 -11.83 -4.86
N ARG A 70 -34.71 -11.46 -3.62
CA ARG A 70 -36.10 -11.49 -3.10
C ARG A 70 -37.01 -10.52 -3.85
N LEU A 71 -36.55 -9.29 -4.08
CA LEU A 71 -37.34 -8.29 -4.79
C LEU A 71 -37.66 -8.73 -6.23
N VAL A 72 -36.72 -9.45 -6.88
CA VAL A 72 -36.96 -10.07 -8.19
C VAL A 72 -38.00 -11.18 -8.09
N ALA A 73 -37.88 -12.07 -7.10
CA ALA A 73 -38.81 -13.18 -6.89
C ALA A 73 -40.24 -12.72 -6.59
N ASP A 74 -40.39 -11.61 -5.84
CA ASP A 74 -41.70 -11.03 -5.50
C ASP A 74 -42.32 -10.20 -6.65
N GLY A 75 -41.65 -10.10 -7.80
CA GLY A 75 -42.16 -9.40 -8.98
C GLY A 75 -42.30 -7.88 -8.79
N LEU A 76 -41.48 -7.29 -7.92
CA LEU A 76 -41.58 -5.88 -7.58
C LEU A 76 -41.18 -4.95 -8.73
N GLU A 77 -41.69 -3.71 -8.65
CA GLU A 77 -41.51 -2.69 -9.67
C GLU A 77 -40.01 -2.43 -9.95
N GLN A 78 -39.67 -2.27 -11.23
CA GLN A 78 -38.30 -2.11 -11.75
C GLN A 78 -37.50 -0.99 -11.06
N ARG A 79 -38.19 0.02 -10.52
CA ARG A 79 -37.60 1.13 -9.76
C ARG A 79 -37.02 0.68 -8.41
N THR A 80 -37.64 -0.30 -7.76
CA THR A 80 -37.18 -0.86 -6.48
C THR A 80 -35.95 -1.74 -6.69
N LEU A 81 -35.94 -2.54 -7.75
CA LEU A 81 -34.77 -3.32 -8.18
C LEU A 81 -33.56 -2.42 -8.48
N ARG A 82 -33.74 -1.34 -9.24
CA ARG A 82 -32.65 -0.36 -9.48
C ARG A 82 -32.10 0.29 -8.21
N LYS A 83 -32.91 0.45 -7.16
CA LYS A 83 -32.43 0.98 -5.87
C LYS A 83 -31.59 -0.03 -5.11
N ALA A 84 -31.99 -1.31 -5.10
CA ALA A 84 -31.22 -2.39 -4.50
C ALA A 84 -29.86 -2.56 -5.19
N GLY A 85 -29.83 -2.62 -6.52
CA GLY A 85 -28.58 -2.70 -7.28
C GLY A 85 -27.64 -1.52 -7.06
N ARG A 86 -28.15 -0.32 -6.76
CA ARG A 86 -27.30 0.82 -6.36
C ARG A 86 -26.62 0.63 -5.00
N VAL A 87 -27.28 -0.02 -4.05
CA VAL A 87 -26.69 -0.33 -2.75
C VAL A 87 -25.56 -1.35 -2.91
N VAL A 88 -25.76 -2.37 -3.75
CA VAL A 88 -24.72 -3.35 -4.10
C VAL A 88 -23.51 -2.64 -4.73
N ALA A 89 -23.74 -1.81 -5.75
CA ALA A 89 -22.66 -1.10 -6.44
C ALA A 89 -21.85 -0.16 -5.52
N GLU A 90 -22.50 0.51 -4.56
CA GLU A 90 -21.77 1.33 -3.59
C GLU A 90 -21.01 0.51 -2.55
N ALA A 91 -21.51 -0.67 -2.17
CA ALA A 91 -20.75 -1.59 -1.31
C ALA A 91 -19.45 -2.03 -2.00
N GLU A 92 -19.52 -2.39 -3.29
CA GLU A 92 -18.36 -2.76 -4.10
C GLU A 92 -17.38 -1.60 -4.28
N ARG A 93 -17.89 -0.40 -4.53
CA ARG A 93 -17.07 0.81 -4.62
C ARG A 93 -16.34 1.10 -3.31
N LEU A 94 -17.01 0.95 -2.16
CA LEU A 94 -16.39 1.11 -0.86
C LEU A 94 -15.32 0.04 -0.61
N GLU A 95 -15.57 -1.21 -1.00
CA GLU A 95 -14.59 -2.29 -0.90
C GLU A 95 -13.31 -1.97 -1.71
N GLN A 96 -13.47 -1.49 -2.95
CA GLN A 96 -12.35 -1.06 -3.79
C GLN A 96 -11.56 0.11 -3.18
N LEU A 97 -12.24 1.12 -2.64
CA LEU A 97 -11.59 2.23 -1.94
C LEU A 97 -10.80 1.77 -0.70
N THR A 98 -11.33 0.78 0.00
CA THR A 98 -10.69 0.20 1.19
C THR A 98 -9.42 -0.56 0.80
N HIS A 99 -9.44 -1.30 -0.31
CA HIS A 99 -8.24 -1.94 -0.87
C HIS A 99 -7.20 -0.91 -1.34
N GLY A 100 -7.63 0.20 -1.97
CA GLY A 100 -6.71 1.27 -2.39
C GLY A 100 -6.00 1.95 -1.21
N LEU A 101 -6.67 2.11 -0.07
CA LEU A 101 -6.06 2.64 1.15
C LEU A 101 -4.92 1.74 1.66
N LEU A 102 -5.08 0.41 1.59
CA LEU A 102 -4.03 -0.55 1.99
C LEU A 102 -2.76 -0.41 1.15
N ALA A 103 -2.91 -0.26 -0.17
CA ALA A 103 -1.79 -0.13 -1.10
C ALA A 103 -0.97 1.15 -0.86
N PHE A 104 -1.63 2.22 -0.39
CA PHE A 104 -0.99 3.51 -0.13
C PHE A 104 -0.22 3.52 1.21
N VAL A 105 -0.72 2.80 2.21
CA VAL A 105 -0.28 2.97 3.59
C VAL A 105 0.78 1.93 4.00
N ARG A 106 1.01 0.86 3.20
CA ARG A 106 2.19 -0.01 3.34
C ARG A 106 3.49 0.71 2.92
N VAL A 107 3.97 1.59 3.79
CA VAL A 107 5.30 2.20 3.74
C VAL A 107 6.19 1.46 4.73
N GLY A 108 6.98 0.51 4.23
CA GLY A 108 7.95 -0.28 5.00
C GLY A 108 9.11 -0.73 4.11
N GLU A 109 10.17 -1.28 4.73
CA GLU A 109 11.29 -1.88 3.99
C GLU A 109 10.75 -2.95 3.03
N LEU A 110 11.07 -2.81 1.74
CA LEU A 110 10.71 -3.82 0.73
C LEU A 110 11.43 -5.12 1.08
N SER A 111 10.69 -6.14 1.50
CA SER A 111 11.24 -7.47 1.76
C SER A 111 11.30 -8.22 0.44
N ARG A 112 12.30 -7.89 -0.37
CA ARG A 112 12.52 -8.54 -1.66
C ARG A 112 13.04 -9.95 -1.45
N GLU A 113 12.26 -10.93 -1.89
CA GLU A 113 12.67 -12.32 -1.94
C GLU A 113 12.77 -12.81 -3.39
N PRO A 114 13.56 -13.87 -3.67
CA PRO A 114 13.58 -14.50 -4.98
C PRO A 114 12.27 -15.27 -5.19
N VAL A 115 11.47 -14.87 -6.18
CA VAL A 115 10.17 -15.47 -6.51
C VAL A 115 10.19 -16.03 -7.92
N ASP A 116 9.52 -17.17 -8.14
CA ASP A 116 9.26 -17.69 -9.48
C ASP A 116 8.22 -16.78 -10.17
N PRO A 117 8.56 -16.13 -11.30
CA PRO A 117 7.62 -15.29 -12.04
C PRO A 117 6.34 -16.00 -12.46
N ARG A 118 6.41 -17.31 -12.73
CA ARG A 118 5.26 -18.12 -13.14
C ARG A 118 4.22 -18.21 -12.04
N GLU A 119 4.66 -18.40 -10.79
CA GLU A 119 3.76 -18.46 -9.64
C GLU A 119 3.00 -17.14 -9.45
N VAL A 120 3.69 -16.01 -9.65
CA VAL A 120 3.11 -14.67 -9.50
C VAL A 120 2.04 -14.41 -10.57
N VAL A 121 2.35 -14.72 -11.83
CA VAL A 121 1.42 -14.48 -12.94
C VAL A 121 0.19 -15.39 -12.84
N VAL A 122 0.38 -16.66 -12.48
CA VAL A 122 -0.75 -17.59 -12.27
C VAL A 122 -1.67 -17.11 -11.15
N ALA A 123 -1.11 -16.64 -10.04
CA ALA A 123 -1.91 -16.08 -8.94
C ALA A 123 -2.69 -14.83 -9.38
N ALA A 124 -2.07 -13.91 -10.12
CA ALA A 124 -2.73 -12.71 -10.62
C ALA A 124 -3.87 -13.02 -11.61
N LEU A 125 -3.73 -14.08 -12.41
CA LEU A 125 -4.77 -14.52 -13.34
C LEU A 125 -5.99 -15.14 -12.64
N GLN A 126 -5.83 -15.68 -11.42
CA GLN A 126 -6.97 -16.20 -10.65
C GLN A 126 -7.91 -15.09 -10.19
N ASP A 127 -7.39 -13.87 -10.02
CA ASP A 127 -8.18 -12.68 -9.64
C ASP A 127 -8.85 -12.00 -10.85
N LEU A 128 -8.54 -12.41 -12.08
CA LEU A 128 -9.14 -11.89 -13.31
C LEU A 128 -10.31 -12.79 -13.75
N ASP A 129 -11.53 -12.31 -13.57
CA ASP A 129 -12.75 -13.00 -14.00
C ASP A 129 -12.83 -13.12 -15.54
N GLY A 130 -12.40 -14.26 -16.08
CA GLY A 130 -12.91 -14.80 -17.35
C GLY A 130 -12.23 -14.38 -18.66
N GLU A 131 -11.11 -13.64 -18.63
CA GLU A 131 -10.33 -13.36 -19.84
C GLU A 131 -9.32 -14.47 -20.14
N ARG A 132 -9.35 -15.00 -21.38
CA ARG A 132 -8.31 -15.93 -21.86
C ARG A 132 -7.04 -15.12 -22.16
N VAL A 133 -6.08 -15.21 -21.25
CA VAL A 133 -4.74 -14.65 -21.42
C VAL A 133 -3.80 -15.76 -21.92
N ASP A 134 -3.12 -15.51 -23.05
CA ASP A 134 -2.02 -16.35 -23.52
C ASP A 134 -0.72 -15.87 -22.85
N LEU A 135 -0.01 -16.80 -22.21
CA LEU A 135 1.17 -16.49 -21.41
C LEU A 135 2.42 -17.02 -22.11
N ASP A 136 3.18 -16.11 -22.71
CA ASP A 136 4.54 -16.38 -23.15
C ASP A 136 5.51 -16.13 -21.98
N MET A 137 6.20 -17.19 -21.56
CA MET A 137 7.18 -17.16 -20.47
C MET A 137 8.56 -17.64 -20.95
N ASP A 138 8.79 -17.73 -22.27
CA ASP A 138 9.98 -18.35 -22.84
C ASP A 138 11.26 -17.53 -22.58
N GLU A 139 11.14 -16.21 -22.39
CA GLU A 139 12.24 -15.30 -22.03
C GLU A 139 12.18 -14.82 -20.56
N ALA A 140 11.33 -15.42 -19.72
CA ALA A 140 11.21 -14.99 -18.33
C ALA A 140 12.47 -15.38 -17.51
N PRO A 141 13.01 -14.48 -16.66
CA PRO A 141 14.08 -14.82 -15.73
C PRO A 141 13.66 -15.96 -14.80
N GLU A 142 14.59 -16.84 -14.40
CA GLU A 142 14.25 -17.92 -13.45
C GLU A 142 13.75 -17.41 -12.10
N ARG A 143 14.17 -16.20 -11.69
CA ARG A 143 13.76 -15.56 -10.43
C ARG A 143 13.60 -14.05 -10.57
N TRP A 144 12.54 -13.53 -9.98
CA TRP A 144 12.37 -12.10 -9.73
C TRP A 144 12.67 -11.75 -8.28
N SER A 145 13.35 -10.63 -8.08
CA SER A 145 13.50 -10.02 -6.76
C SER A 145 12.25 -9.18 -6.48
N LEU A 146 11.20 -9.82 -5.99
CA LEU A 146 9.90 -9.21 -5.74
C LEU A 146 9.59 -9.22 -4.24
N ASP A 147 8.91 -8.19 -3.75
CA ASP A 147 8.32 -8.22 -2.42
C ASP A 147 6.95 -8.90 -2.54
N ARG A 148 6.81 -10.15 -2.08
CA ARG A 148 5.54 -10.89 -2.21
C ARG A 148 4.37 -10.24 -1.48
N GLN A 149 4.64 -9.31 -0.57
CA GLN A 149 3.62 -8.62 0.21
C GLN A 149 3.16 -7.31 -0.47
N ARG A 150 3.71 -6.96 -1.66
CA ARG A 150 3.44 -5.70 -2.37
C ARG A 150 3.35 -5.87 -3.89
#